data_AF-A0A0C2D5J6-F1
#
_entry.id   AF-A0A0C2D5J6-F1
#
_cell.length_a   1.000
_cell.length_b   1.000
_cell.length_c   1.000
_cell.angle_alpha   90.00
_cell.angle_beta   90.00
_cell.angle_gamma   90.00
#
_symmetry.space_group_name_H-M   'P 1'
#
loop_
_entity.id
_entity.type
_entity.pdbx_description
1 polymer ?
#
loop_
_entity_poly.entity_id
_entity_poly.type
_entity_poly.pdbx_seq_one_letter_code
_entity_poly.pdbx_strand_id
1 'polypeptide(L)'
;MSQLVEPMLSFLANLDLLVWSNERVQRWVEEIGLGAYASNLTDSGVHGALIAQDDTFDSQAFALSLQMSPQDQHGRQVLEKHFAVLVSEYRTPAQLRHPVMVPPSTN
;
A
#
# COMPACT_ATOMS: atom_id res chain seq x y z
N MET A 1 10.71 26.73 14.94
CA MET A 1 11.28 25.95 13.82
C MET A 1 10.89 24.47 13.96
N SER A 2 9.59 24.16 13.99
CA SER A 2 9.10 22.83 14.43
C SER A 2 8.10 22.19 13.48
N GLN A 3 7.86 22.78 12.30
CA GLN A 3 6.79 22.37 11.36
C GLN A 3 7.27 21.48 10.21
N LEU A 4 8.56 21.10 10.14
CA LEU A 4 9.12 20.36 9.00
C LEU A 4 9.61 18.94 9.32
N VAL A 5 9.57 18.51 10.59
CA VAL A 5 10.05 17.17 10.99
C VAL A 5 8.97 16.08 10.94
N GLU A 6 7.70 16.45 11.12
CA GLU A 6 6.55 15.53 11.09
C GLU A 6 6.38 14.79 9.74
N PRO A 7 6.43 15.44 8.55
CA PRO A 7 6.25 14.74 7.28
C PRO A 7 7.43 13.84 6.90
N MET A 8 8.63 14.07 7.46
CA MET A 8 9.80 13.22 7.17
C MET A 8 9.76 11.92 7.99
N LEU A 9 9.18 11.95 9.19
CA LEU A 9 8.99 10.77 10.03
C LEU A 9 7.90 9.84 9.49
N SER A 10 6.83 10.37 8.89
CA SER A 10 5.85 9.52 8.18
C SER A 10 6.44 8.92 6.89
N PHE A 11 7.33 9.65 6.21
CA PHE A 11 8.08 9.15 5.06
C PHE A 11 8.95 7.94 5.43
N LEU A 12 9.66 8.00 6.57
CA LEU A 12 10.47 6.89 7.08
C LEU A 12 9.63 5.72 7.61
N ALA A 13 8.47 5.98 8.22
CA ALA A 13 7.56 4.94 8.70
C ALA A 13 6.90 4.14 7.56
N ASN A 14 6.70 4.80 6.41
CA ASN A 14 6.24 4.14 5.20
C ASN A 14 7.38 3.49 4.42
N LEU A 15 8.66 3.87 4.58
CA LEU A 15 9.85 3.37 3.85
C LEU A 15 10.25 1.91 4.13
N ASP A 16 9.51 1.21 4.99
CA ASP A 16 9.67 -0.22 5.27
C ASP A 16 8.42 -1.09 4.98
N LEU A 17 7.51 -0.69 4.08
CA LEU A 17 6.32 -1.45 3.68
C LEU A 17 6.68 -2.90 3.33
N LEU A 18 7.79 -3.16 2.65
CA LEU A 18 8.22 -4.53 2.33
C LEU A 18 8.39 -5.44 3.56
N VAL A 19 8.70 -4.88 4.73
CA VAL A 19 8.91 -5.63 5.98
C VAL A 19 7.73 -5.49 6.95
N TRP A 20 6.61 -4.87 6.53
CA TRP A 20 5.42 -4.81 7.38
C TRP A 20 4.85 -6.21 7.62
N SER A 21 4.77 -6.59 8.89
CA SER A 21 4.01 -7.75 9.34
C SER A 21 2.51 -7.50 9.23
N ASN A 22 1.71 -8.56 9.33
CA ASN A 22 0.26 -8.46 9.35
C ASN A 22 -0.23 -7.52 10.48
N GLU A 23 0.37 -7.58 11.67
CA GLU A 23 0.03 -6.70 12.79
C GLU A 23 0.34 -5.22 12.49
N ARG A 24 1.43 -4.92 11.78
CA ARG A 24 1.71 -3.55 11.34
C ARG A 24 0.67 -3.06 10.34
N VAL A 25 0.24 -3.91 9.41
CA VAL A 25 -0.85 -3.61 8.47
C VAL A 25 -2.16 -3.35 9.21
N GLN A 26 -2.50 -4.15 10.22
CA GLN A 26 -3.67 -3.92 11.07
C GLN A 26 -3.62 -2.54 11.76
N ARG A 27 -2.48 -2.18 12.35
CA ARG A 27 -2.31 -0.85 12.96
C ARG A 27 -2.42 0.28 11.95
N TRP A 28 -1.91 0.09 10.73
CA TRP A 28 -2.10 1.09 9.68
C TRP A 28 -3.58 1.27 9.32
N VAL A 29 -4.36 0.18 9.26
CA VAL A 29 -5.81 0.24 9.06
C VAL A 29 -6.51 0.99 10.20
N GLU A 30 -6.06 0.83 11.44
CA GLU A 30 -6.53 1.62 12.58
C GLU A 30 -6.18 3.11 12.45
N GLU A 31 -4.93 3.42 12.06
CA GLU A 31 -4.41 4.79 11.89
C GLU A 31 -5.18 5.60 10.82
N ILE A 32 -5.69 4.94 9.78
CA ILE A 32 -6.51 5.58 8.73
C ILE A 32 -8.00 5.67 9.08
N GLY A 33 -8.39 5.27 10.30
CA GLY A 33 -9.77 5.36 10.78
C GLY A 33 -10.67 4.16 10.44
N LEU A 34 -10.08 3.04 10.00
CA LEU A 34 -10.80 1.81 9.63
C LEU A 34 -10.62 0.68 10.66
N GLY A 35 -10.31 1.03 11.92
CA GLY A 35 -9.99 0.06 12.97
C GLY A 35 -11.06 -1.00 13.24
N ALA A 36 -12.33 -0.72 12.92
CA ALA A 36 -13.42 -1.70 13.02
C ALA A 36 -13.22 -2.95 12.12
N TYR A 37 -12.40 -2.82 11.07
CA TYR A 37 -12.08 -3.90 10.12
C TYR A 37 -10.71 -4.53 10.36
N ALA A 38 -9.85 -3.94 11.21
CA ALA A 38 -8.46 -4.36 11.36
C ALA A 38 -8.33 -5.81 11.82
N SER A 39 -9.16 -6.25 12.78
CA SER A 39 -9.17 -7.64 13.26
C SER A 39 -9.51 -8.67 12.19
N ASN A 40 -10.16 -8.27 11.08
CA ASN A 40 -10.48 -9.19 9.99
C ASN A 40 -9.23 -9.60 9.19
N LEU A 41 -8.09 -8.92 9.39
CA LEU A 41 -6.82 -9.29 8.78
C LEU A 41 -6.07 -10.38 9.55
N THR A 42 -6.49 -10.74 10.76
CA THR A 42 -5.92 -11.89 11.48
C THR A 42 -6.05 -13.15 10.63
N ASP A 43 -4.96 -13.88 10.45
CA ASP A 43 -4.88 -15.09 9.61
C ASP A 43 -5.23 -14.90 8.12
N SER A 44 -5.37 -13.67 7.63
CA SER A 44 -5.68 -13.38 6.21
C SER A 44 -4.49 -13.60 5.27
N GLY A 45 -3.27 -13.65 5.81
CA GLY A 45 -2.04 -13.69 5.02
C GLY A 45 -1.64 -12.34 4.40
N VAL A 46 -2.41 -11.26 4.62
CA VAL A 46 -2.04 -9.92 4.15
C VAL A 46 -0.83 -9.41 4.91
N HIS A 47 0.23 -9.05 4.17
CA HIS A 47 1.47 -8.52 4.70
C HIS A 47 2.06 -7.50 3.73
N GLY A 48 3.04 -6.74 4.19
CA GLY A 48 3.62 -5.64 3.43
C GLY A 48 4.23 -6.00 2.08
N ALA A 49 4.93 -7.14 1.99
CA ALA A 49 5.49 -7.61 0.72
C ALA A 49 4.41 -7.94 -0.32
N LEU A 50 3.27 -8.51 0.10
CA LEU A 50 2.10 -8.71 -0.78
C LEU A 50 1.59 -7.37 -1.32
N ILE A 51 1.39 -6.38 -0.43
CA ILE A 51 0.91 -5.05 -0.80
C ILE A 51 1.91 -4.34 -1.74
N ALA A 52 3.23 -4.49 -1.51
CA ALA A 52 4.24 -3.81 -2.29
C ALA A 52 4.56 -4.48 -3.64
N GLN A 53 4.64 -5.82 -3.70
CA GLN A 53 5.15 -6.55 -4.87
C GLN A 53 4.09 -7.12 -5.80
N ASP A 54 2.87 -7.37 -5.30
CA ASP A 54 1.81 -7.97 -6.11
C ASP A 54 0.96 -6.89 -6.78
N ASP A 55 1.20 -6.65 -8.06
CA ASP A 55 0.47 -5.64 -8.85
C ASP A 55 -1.04 -5.89 -8.90
N THR A 56 -1.50 -7.13 -8.67
CA THR A 56 -2.92 -7.50 -8.66
C THR A 56 -3.60 -7.25 -7.32
N PHE A 57 -2.83 -7.05 -6.25
CA PHE A 57 -3.37 -6.69 -4.94
C PHE A 57 -3.65 -5.19 -4.91
N ASP A 58 -4.86 -4.79 -5.27
CA ASP A 58 -5.33 -3.40 -5.28
C ASP A 58 -6.20 -3.06 -4.05
N SER A 59 -6.73 -1.82 -4.01
CA SER A 59 -7.60 -1.38 -2.91
C SER A 59 -8.89 -2.22 -2.80
N GLN A 60 -9.37 -2.80 -3.91
CA GLN A 60 -10.55 -3.66 -3.90
C GLN A 60 -10.22 -5.04 -3.29
N ALA A 61 -9.10 -5.63 -3.68
CA ALA A 61 -8.59 -6.86 -3.08
C ALA A 61 -8.35 -6.69 -1.57
N PHE A 62 -7.85 -5.52 -1.16
CA PHE A 62 -7.67 -5.23 0.25
C PHE A 62 -9.00 -5.04 1.00
N ALA A 63 -9.97 -4.35 0.40
CA ALA A 63 -11.32 -4.23 0.97
C ALA A 63 -12.01 -5.59 1.17
N LEU A 64 -11.78 -6.54 0.26
CA LEU A 64 -12.25 -7.92 0.39
C LEU A 64 -11.56 -8.64 1.56
N SER A 65 -10.25 -8.46 1.72
CA SER A 65 -9.49 -9.03 2.85
C SER A 65 -9.95 -8.46 4.19
N LEU A 66 -10.33 -7.18 4.23
CA LEU A 66 -10.94 -6.52 5.38
C LEU A 66 -12.41 -6.91 5.62
N GLN A 67 -13.00 -7.71 4.73
CA GLN A 67 -14.41 -8.10 4.75
C GLN A 67 -15.37 -6.89 4.74
N MET A 68 -14.96 -5.80 4.07
CA MET A 68 -15.78 -4.58 3.99
C MET A 68 -17.00 -4.81 3.09
N SER A 69 -18.18 -4.50 3.61
CA SER A 69 -19.42 -4.53 2.83
C SER A 69 -19.30 -3.65 1.57
N PRO A 70 -19.82 -4.07 0.41
CA PRO A 70 -19.93 -3.21 -0.78
C PRO A 70 -20.76 -1.93 -0.53
N GLN A 71 -21.61 -1.91 0.49
CA GLN A 71 -22.43 -0.75 0.86
C GLN A 71 -21.67 0.30 1.68
N ASP A 72 -20.52 -0.04 2.27
CA ASP A 72 -19.68 0.92 3.01
C ASP A 72 -18.81 1.73 2.05
N GLN A 73 -19.47 2.63 1.30
CA GLN A 73 -18.83 3.49 0.33
C GLN A 73 -17.82 4.45 0.98
N HIS A 74 -18.13 4.93 2.20
CA HIS A 74 -17.26 5.85 2.91
C HIS A 74 -15.95 5.18 3.31
N GLY A 75 -16.01 4.01 3.96
CA GLY A 75 -14.81 3.27 4.35
C GLY A 75 -13.96 2.87 3.14
N ARG A 76 -14.60 2.45 2.04
CA ARG A 76 -13.90 2.07 0.79
C ARG A 76 -13.17 3.26 0.15
N GLN A 77 -13.76 4.45 0.16
CA GLN A 77 -13.10 5.66 -0.34
C GLN A 77 -11.89 6.06 0.52
N VAL A 78 -12.00 5.93 1.85
CA VAL A 78 -10.88 6.17 2.76
C VAL A 78 -9.75 5.17 2.48
N LEU A 79 -10.07 3.88 2.37
CA LEU A 79 -9.10 2.84 2.05
C LEU A 79 -8.41 3.12 0.72
N GLU A 80 -9.16 3.41 -0.35
CA GLU A 80 -8.61 3.68 -1.68
C GLU A 80 -7.61 4.84 -1.67
N LYS A 81 -7.99 5.97 -1.06
CA LYS A 81 -7.13 7.15 -0.97
C LYS A 81 -5.83 6.86 -0.21
N HIS A 82 -5.93 6.24 0.96
CA HIS A 82 -4.75 5.96 1.79
C HIS A 82 -3.88 4.84 1.21
N PHE A 83 -4.50 3.83 0.60
CA PHE A 83 -3.80 2.75 -0.08
C PHE A 83 -3.00 3.28 -1.28
N ALA A 84 -3.57 4.17 -2.09
CA ALA A 84 -2.87 4.79 -3.21
C ALA A 84 -1.60 5.53 -2.75
N VAL A 85 -1.67 6.25 -1.63
CA VAL A 85 -0.51 6.92 -1.00
C VAL A 85 0.51 5.90 -0.46
N LEU A 86 0.03 4.81 0.16
CA LEU A 86 0.90 3.77 0.71
C LEU A 86 1.71 3.08 -0.39
N VAL A 87 1.08 2.74 -1.52
CA VAL A 87 1.73 2.03 -2.62
C VAL A 87 2.48 2.94 -3.58
N SER A 88 2.12 4.22 -3.72
CA SER A 88 2.81 5.14 -4.65
C SER A 88 4.30 5.32 -4.32
N GLU A 89 4.66 5.21 -3.04
CA GLU A 89 6.04 5.27 -2.58
C GLU A 89 6.85 4.01 -2.95
N TYR A 90 6.20 2.88 -3.26
CA TYR A 90 6.84 1.58 -3.54
C TYR A 90 6.71 1.11 -4.97
N ARG A 91 5.48 1.15 -5.49
CA ARG A 91 5.14 0.78 -6.86
C ARG A 91 5.40 1.94 -7.81
N THR A 92 6.37 2.82 -7.50
CA THR A 92 6.87 3.79 -8.47
C THR A 92 7.07 3.02 -9.78
N PRO A 93 6.42 3.45 -10.88
CA PRO A 93 6.36 2.64 -12.08
C PRO A 93 7.79 2.27 -12.46
N ALA A 94 8.00 0.96 -12.63
CA ALA A 94 9.25 0.38 -13.07
C ALA A 94 9.62 0.78 -14.51
N GLN A 95 9.47 2.05 -14.89
CA GLN A 95 9.99 2.64 -16.13
C GLN A 95 11.46 3.09 -16.02
N LEU A 96 12.20 2.68 -15.00
CA LEU A 96 13.67 2.74 -15.01
C LEU A 96 14.33 1.35 -15.01
N ARG A 97 13.58 0.29 -15.35
CA ARG A 97 14.19 -1.00 -15.67
C ARG A 97 14.44 -1.11 -17.17
N HIS A 98 15.52 -0.43 -17.58
CA HIS A 98 16.34 -0.63 -18.79
C HIS A 98 15.73 -0.23 -20.15
N PRO A 99 16.31 0.76 -20.87
CA PRO A 99 16.17 0.76 -22.32
C PRO A 99 16.90 -0.48 -22.82
N VAL A 100 16.16 -1.50 -23.29
CA VAL A 100 16.74 -2.47 -24.20
C VAL A 100 17.22 -1.66 -25.40
N MET A 101 18.53 -1.43 -25.45
CA MET A 101 19.24 -1.03 -26.64
C MET A 101 18.94 -2.08 -27.70
N VAL A 102 17.96 -1.82 -28.55
CA VAL A 102 17.88 -2.45 -29.86
C VAL A 102 19.12 -1.96 -30.61
N PRO A 103 20.15 -2.79 -30.85
CA PRO A 103 21.19 -2.38 -31.78
C PRO A 103 20.51 -2.15 -33.14
N PRO A 104 20.85 -1.06 -33.85
CA PRO A 104 20.29 -0.85 -35.18
C PRO A 104 20.73 -2.04 -36.04
N SER A 105 19.74 -2.81 -36.52
CA SER A 105 19.96 -3.77 -37.60
C SER A 105 20.59 -2.99 -38.75
N THR A 106 21.86 -3.28 -39.01
CA THR A 106 22.57 -2.78 -40.18
C THR A 106 21.82 -3.27 -41.42
N ASN A 107 21.37 -2.34 -42.25
CA ASN A 107 21.00 -2.59 -43.64
C ASN A 107 21.85 -1.66 -44.50
#